data_AF-A0ABD3IC16-F1
#
_entry.id   AF-A0ABD3IC16-F1
#
_cell.length_a   1.000
_cell.length_b   1.000
_cell.length_c   1.000
_cell.angle_alpha   90.00
_cell.angle_beta   90.00
_cell.angle_gamma   90.00
#
_symmetry.space_group_name_H-M   'P 1'
#
loop_
_entity.id
_entity.type
_entity.pdbx_description
1 polymer ?
#
loop_
_entity_poly.entity_id
_entity_poly.type
_entity_poly.pdbx_seq_one_letter_code
_entity_poly.pdbx_strand_id
1 'polypeptide(L)'
;MAGTLPAEASPRGSLDFDAEAVSAAAVSSPDAGGGAPHGNGGNGRRLARSLVIKGLCLLGGAFLLKHLTKTTTRRDHARIVAQTLSGEKFSTEQAARDPMTYFNLRMLTCPATVLADGSRVLYFEQAFWRTPERPYRQRFYMVKPCPKEMKCDVEVASYAVRDIEEYKNYCDRPKNQRPQPLEVVGDMGEHLTTVYLSKCERGRRCLYEGSTPPEGFPNSWNGATRCTSELTIFKSGELHCWDRAYDDEGNQVWGVRQGPYEFKPGNSSTSGILSETDFLNSLQKKDDASLATLSSS
;
A
#
# COMPACT_ATOMS: atom_id res chain seq x y z
N MET A 1 -50.58 9.76 -33.50
CA MET A 1 -50.78 9.91 -32.04
C MET A 1 -49.62 10.78 -31.56
N ALA A 2 -49.72 12.11 -31.49
CA ALA A 2 -50.54 12.98 -30.64
C ALA A 2 -50.02 13.08 -29.18
N GLY A 3 -49.63 14.30 -28.77
CA GLY A 3 -49.30 14.79 -27.41
C GLY A 3 -47.79 14.98 -27.18
N THR A 4 -47.14 16.14 -27.22
CA THR A 4 -47.35 17.51 -26.67
C THR A 4 -47.03 17.67 -25.17
N LEU A 5 -46.01 18.51 -24.92
CA LEU A 5 -45.40 19.15 -23.72
C LEU A 5 -46.42 19.76 -22.70
N PRO A 6 -46.08 20.17 -21.42
CA PRO A 6 -45.00 21.13 -21.09
C PRO A 6 -44.33 21.09 -19.69
N ALA A 7 -43.46 22.09 -19.48
CA ALA A 7 -42.68 22.45 -18.28
C ALA A 7 -43.46 23.30 -17.25
N GLU A 8 -42.98 23.33 -15.99
CA GLU A 8 -43.05 24.45 -15.01
C GLU A 8 -42.21 24.05 -13.78
N ALA A 9 -41.18 24.79 -13.34
CA ALA A 9 -41.14 26.05 -12.57
C ALA A 9 -40.85 25.81 -11.06
N SER A 10 -39.89 26.59 -10.55
CA SER A 10 -39.42 26.66 -9.14
C SER A 10 -40.43 27.42 -8.26
N PRO A 11 -40.31 27.33 -6.92
CA PRO A 11 -39.77 28.51 -6.23
C PRO A 11 -38.88 28.24 -4.99
N ARG A 12 -38.23 29.35 -4.61
CA ARG A 12 -37.38 29.68 -3.45
C ARG A 12 -37.90 29.20 -2.07
N GLY A 13 -36.95 28.99 -1.16
CA GLY A 13 -37.17 28.94 0.29
C GLY A 13 -35.84 29.00 1.06
N SER A 14 -35.35 30.22 1.29
CA SER A 14 -34.32 30.60 2.26
C SER A 14 -34.82 30.41 3.69
N LEU A 15 -34.02 29.88 4.61
CA LEU A 15 -34.02 30.30 6.02
C LEU A 15 -32.67 29.98 6.68
N ASP A 16 -32.00 31.07 7.06
CA ASP A 16 -30.87 31.16 7.97
C ASP A 16 -31.22 30.62 9.37
N PHE A 17 -30.21 30.08 10.06
CA PHE A 17 -30.19 30.09 11.53
C PHE A 17 -28.76 30.40 11.99
N ASP A 18 -28.55 31.69 12.20
CA ASP A 18 -27.46 32.25 12.99
C ASP A 18 -27.72 32.09 14.49
N ALA A 19 -26.66 32.38 15.25
CA ALA A 19 -26.63 32.79 16.67
C ALA A 19 -26.62 31.65 17.70
N GLU A 20 -25.85 31.71 18.79
CA GLU A 20 -24.97 32.77 19.28
C GLU A 20 -24.02 32.18 20.34
N ALA A 21 -22.89 32.86 20.50
CA ALA A 21 -21.98 32.73 21.62
C ALA A 21 -22.66 33.15 22.93
N VAL A 22 -22.33 32.48 24.04
CA VAL A 22 -22.64 32.96 25.38
C VAL A 22 -21.33 33.33 26.08
N SER A 23 -21.09 34.64 26.13
CA SER A 23 -20.26 35.31 27.13
C SER A 23 -21.14 35.60 28.35
N ALA A 24 -20.61 35.40 29.56
CA ALA A 24 -21.17 36.03 30.75
C ALA A 24 -20.04 36.40 31.72
N ALA A 25 -20.00 37.70 32.00
CA ALA A 25 -19.09 38.38 32.90
C ALA A 25 -19.48 38.22 34.38
N ALA A 26 -18.57 38.68 35.23
CA ALA A 26 -18.56 38.66 36.69
C ALA A 26 -19.72 39.40 37.38
N VAL A 27 -20.09 38.94 38.59
CA VAL A 27 -20.72 39.74 39.65
C VAL A 27 -20.16 39.33 41.03
N SER A 28 -20.05 40.34 41.89
CA SER A 28 -19.40 40.46 43.21
C SER A 28 -20.08 39.80 44.42
N SER A 29 -19.28 39.72 45.51
CA SER A 29 -19.47 39.17 46.87
C SER A 29 -20.68 39.65 47.70
N PRO A 30 -20.93 39.04 48.89
CA PRO A 30 -20.41 39.65 50.14
C PRO A 30 -19.82 38.67 51.19
N ASP A 31 -19.15 39.28 52.18
CA ASP A 31 -18.40 38.77 53.34
C ASP A 31 -19.12 37.79 54.30
N ALA A 32 -18.34 36.92 54.94
CA ALA A 32 -18.38 36.68 56.40
C ALA A 32 -17.23 35.76 56.90
N GLY A 33 -16.24 36.38 57.54
CA GLY A 33 -15.60 36.00 58.82
C GLY A 33 -15.14 34.56 59.13
N GLY A 34 -13.86 34.42 59.50
CA GLY A 34 -13.48 33.57 60.64
C GLY A 34 -12.17 32.77 60.53
N GLY A 35 -11.10 33.29 61.14
CA GLY A 35 -10.13 32.50 61.91
C GLY A 35 -9.06 31.69 61.17
N ALA A 36 -7.83 32.22 61.15
CA ALA A 36 -6.60 31.41 61.12
C ALA A 36 -6.20 31.08 62.59
N PRO A 37 -5.42 30.02 62.88
CA PRO A 37 -4.00 30.04 62.51
C PRO A 37 -3.36 28.70 62.08
N HIS A 38 -2.29 28.86 61.30
CA HIS A 38 -1.08 28.05 61.18
C HIS A 38 -1.14 26.53 60.90
N GLY A 39 -0.67 26.19 59.69
CA GLY A 39 -0.13 24.89 59.32
C GLY A 39 0.86 25.02 58.15
N ASN A 40 2.04 25.57 58.43
CA ASN A 40 3.11 25.72 57.45
C ASN A 40 3.80 24.36 57.20
N GLY A 41 3.42 23.67 56.12
CA GLY A 41 4.05 22.38 55.78
C GLY A 41 3.67 21.75 54.43
N GLY A 42 2.98 22.47 53.52
CA GLY A 42 2.37 21.86 52.32
C GLY A 42 2.85 22.35 50.95
N ASN A 43 3.50 23.52 50.87
CA ASN A 43 3.70 24.19 49.58
C ASN A 43 4.70 23.47 48.66
N GLY A 44 5.80 22.92 49.20
CA GLY A 44 6.82 22.22 48.40
C GLY A 44 6.30 20.94 47.74
N ARG A 45 5.46 20.16 48.43
CA ARG A 45 4.88 18.90 47.89
C ARG A 45 3.80 19.15 46.83
N ARG A 46 3.01 20.23 46.95
CA ARG A 46 2.01 20.60 45.92
C ARG A 46 2.67 21.19 44.66
N LEU A 47 3.69 22.04 44.82
CA LEU A 47 4.49 22.56 43.70
C LEU A 47 5.26 21.45 42.99
N ALA A 48 5.94 20.57 43.73
CA ALA A 48 6.65 19.43 43.14
C ALA A 48 5.71 18.46 42.40
N ARG A 49 4.53 18.15 42.97
CA ARG A 49 3.51 17.34 42.27
C ARG A 49 2.98 18.02 41.00
N SER A 50 2.74 19.34 41.05
CA SER A 50 2.28 20.11 39.88
C SER A 50 3.33 20.13 38.75
N LEU A 51 4.61 20.25 39.10
CA LEU A 51 5.72 20.19 38.13
C LEU A 51 5.89 18.80 37.52
N VAL A 52 5.74 17.73 38.31
CA VAL A 52 5.79 16.34 37.83
C VAL A 52 4.63 16.02 36.89
N ILE A 53 3.40 16.44 37.22
CA ILE A 53 2.23 16.22 36.36
C ILE A 53 2.37 17.00 35.05
N LYS A 54 2.81 18.26 35.09
CA LYS A 54 3.09 19.05 33.87
C LYS A 54 4.18 18.42 33.01
N GLY A 55 5.25 17.90 33.63
CA GLY A 55 6.31 17.17 32.92
C GLY A 55 5.79 15.91 32.22
N LEU A 56 4.98 15.11 32.90
CA LEU A 56 4.33 13.92 32.33
C LEU A 56 3.35 14.26 31.20
N CYS A 57 2.55 15.32 31.35
CA CYS A 57 1.65 15.77 30.28
C CYS A 57 2.40 16.30 29.06
N LEU A 58 3.51 17.01 29.24
CA LEU A 58 4.35 17.50 28.14
C LEU A 58 5.05 16.34 27.40
N LEU A 59 5.60 15.37 28.15
CA LEU A 59 6.21 14.18 27.56
C LEU A 59 5.18 13.30 26.85
N GLY A 60 4.02 13.06 27.47
CA GLY A 60 2.91 12.32 26.87
C GLY A 60 2.34 13.04 25.64
N GLY A 61 2.20 14.36 25.70
CA GLY A 61 1.75 15.19 24.58
C GLY A 61 2.73 15.18 23.41
N ALA A 62 4.04 15.27 23.67
CA ALA A 62 5.08 15.18 22.64
C ALA A 62 5.16 13.77 22.02
N PHE A 63 4.98 12.72 22.83
CA PHE A 63 4.92 11.35 22.34
C PHE A 63 3.68 11.13 21.46
N LEU A 64 2.52 11.62 21.89
CA LEU A 64 1.28 11.56 21.12
C LEU A 64 1.39 12.35 19.82
N LEU A 65 1.95 13.57 19.84
CA LEU A 65 2.20 14.35 18.62
C LEU A 65 3.14 13.62 17.67
N LYS A 66 4.27 13.08 18.17
CA LYS A 66 5.23 12.32 17.36
C LYS A 66 4.60 11.07 16.75
N HIS A 67 3.69 10.42 17.48
CA HIS A 67 2.94 9.27 16.98
C HIS A 67 1.95 9.69 15.88
N LEU A 68 1.22 10.79 16.09
CA LEU A 68 0.26 11.35 15.13
C LEU A 68 0.92 12.01 13.90
N THR A 69 2.22 12.30 13.94
CA THR A 69 2.99 12.97 12.88
C THR A 69 4.01 12.09 12.18
N LYS A 70 4.05 10.78 12.45
CA LYS A 70 4.91 9.86 11.68
C LYS A 70 4.48 9.89 10.21
N THR A 71 5.25 10.61 9.39
CA THR A 71 5.06 10.65 7.94
C THR A 71 5.57 9.33 7.35
N THR A 72 4.72 8.67 6.55
CA THR A 72 5.14 7.47 5.81
C THR A 72 6.18 7.88 4.78
N THR A 73 7.37 7.26 4.82
CA THR A 73 8.42 7.55 3.85
C THR A 73 8.22 6.75 2.56
N ARG A 74 8.85 7.14 1.46
CA ARG A 74 8.84 6.33 0.22
C ARG A 74 9.44 4.93 0.41
N ARG A 75 10.36 4.75 1.37
CA ARG A 75 10.86 3.42 1.78
C ARG A 75 9.78 2.58 2.45
N ASP A 76 8.96 3.20 3.29
CA ASP A 76 7.81 2.51 3.91
C ASP A 76 6.78 2.14 2.85
N HIS A 77 6.50 3.04 1.90
CA HIS A 77 5.62 2.75 0.76
C HIS A 77 6.13 1.58 -0.08
N ALA A 78 7.42 1.55 -0.44
CA ALA A 78 8.02 0.45 -1.19
C ALA A 78 7.92 -0.89 -0.43
N ARG A 79 8.06 -0.86 0.91
CA ARG A 79 7.87 -2.04 1.75
C ARG A 79 6.42 -2.54 1.73
N ILE A 80 5.46 -1.62 1.86
CA ILE A 80 4.02 -1.95 1.80
C ILE A 80 3.68 -2.55 0.43
N VAL A 81 4.10 -1.92 -0.67
CA VAL A 81 3.88 -2.43 -2.03
C VAL A 81 4.45 -3.84 -2.19
N ALA A 82 5.70 -4.07 -1.79
CA ALA A 82 6.33 -5.40 -1.90
C ALA A 82 5.59 -6.47 -1.09
N GLN A 83 5.06 -6.12 0.08
CA GLN A 83 4.26 -7.01 0.91
C GLN A 83 2.91 -7.32 0.28
N THR A 84 2.20 -6.32 -0.25
CA THR A 84 0.88 -6.52 -0.86
C THR A 84 0.97 -7.30 -2.18
N LEU A 85 2.03 -7.11 -2.96
CA LEU A 85 2.28 -7.89 -4.17
C LEU A 85 2.49 -9.38 -3.85
N SER A 86 3.16 -9.69 -2.74
CA SER A 86 3.44 -11.06 -2.30
C SER A 86 2.17 -11.85 -1.95
N GLY A 87 2.26 -13.18 -1.99
CA GLY A 87 1.19 -14.11 -1.72
C GLY A 87 0.55 -14.69 -2.98
N GLU A 88 -0.38 -15.62 -2.76
CA GLU A 88 -1.13 -16.30 -3.80
C GLU A 88 -2.46 -15.58 -4.07
N LYS A 89 -2.75 -15.32 -5.34
CA LYS A 89 -3.96 -14.62 -5.78
C LYS A 89 -4.53 -15.27 -7.04
N PHE A 90 -5.82 -15.14 -7.26
CA PHE A 90 -6.52 -15.77 -8.37
C PHE A 90 -7.48 -14.81 -9.07
N SER A 91 -7.65 -14.99 -10.38
CA SER A 91 -8.69 -14.31 -11.18
C SER A 91 -10.00 -15.10 -11.27
N THR A 92 -10.25 -16.01 -10.31
CA THR A 92 -11.37 -16.95 -10.36
C THR A 92 -12.73 -16.26 -10.46
N GLU A 93 -12.98 -15.22 -9.64
CA GLU A 93 -14.25 -14.51 -9.66
C GLU A 93 -14.47 -13.76 -10.99
N GLN A 94 -13.42 -13.16 -11.54
CA GLN A 94 -13.48 -12.46 -12.82
C GLN A 94 -13.74 -13.44 -13.97
N ALA A 95 -13.01 -14.55 -14.01
CA ALA A 95 -13.16 -15.58 -15.04
C ALA A 95 -14.52 -16.28 -14.96
N ALA A 96 -15.12 -16.41 -13.76
CA ALA A 96 -16.49 -16.92 -13.63
C ALA A 96 -17.53 -15.92 -14.15
N ARG A 97 -17.29 -14.61 -13.95
CA ARG A 97 -18.17 -13.53 -14.42
C ARG A 97 -18.10 -13.33 -15.94
N ASP A 98 -16.91 -13.46 -16.53
CA ASP A 98 -16.67 -13.29 -17.97
C ASP A 98 -15.67 -14.33 -18.50
N PRO A 99 -16.11 -15.59 -18.69
CA PRO A 99 -15.24 -16.71 -19.07
C PRO A 99 -14.76 -16.67 -20.52
N MET A 100 -15.39 -15.84 -21.38
CA MET A 100 -14.99 -15.72 -22.78
C MET A 100 -13.81 -14.76 -22.97
N THR A 101 -13.64 -13.83 -22.03
CA THR A 101 -12.57 -12.83 -22.07
C THR A 101 -11.41 -13.16 -21.13
N TYR A 102 -11.71 -13.69 -19.93
CA TYR A 102 -10.73 -13.87 -18.88
C TYR A 102 -10.55 -15.34 -18.52
N PHE A 103 -9.29 -15.79 -18.50
CA PHE A 103 -8.96 -17.10 -17.97
C PHE A 103 -8.90 -17.06 -16.45
N ASN A 104 -9.18 -18.20 -15.81
CA ASN A 104 -8.90 -18.36 -14.38
C ASN A 104 -7.41 -18.67 -14.20
N LEU A 105 -6.68 -17.70 -13.66
CA LEU A 105 -5.23 -17.69 -13.53
C LEU A 105 -4.85 -17.62 -12.05
N ARG A 106 -3.77 -18.33 -11.71
CA ARG A 106 -3.03 -18.21 -10.45
C ARG A 106 -1.90 -17.21 -10.64
N MET A 107 -1.77 -16.28 -9.71
CA MET A 107 -0.61 -15.42 -9.54
C MET A 107 0.03 -15.76 -8.21
N LEU A 108 1.32 -16.10 -8.21
CA LEU A 108 2.09 -16.35 -7.00
C LEU A 108 3.32 -15.44 -6.98
N THR A 109 3.54 -14.77 -5.85
CA THR A 109 4.69 -13.88 -5.68
C THR A 109 5.27 -14.03 -4.29
N CYS A 110 6.60 -14.03 -4.16
CA CYS A 110 7.26 -14.08 -2.86
C CYS A 110 8.62 -13.38 -2.87
N PRO A 111 9.13 -12.98 -1.69
CA PRO A 111 10.47 -12.39 -1.60
C PRO A 111 11.56 -13.36 -2.07
N ALA A 112 12.46 -12.88 -2.91
CA ALA A 112 13.64 -13.61 -3.36
C ALA A 112 14.92 -13.07 -2.70
N THR A 113 15.13 -11.75 -2.72
CA THR A 113 16.29 -11.11 -2.06
C THR A 113 16.06 -9.62 -1.76
N VAL A 114 17.00 -8.99 -1.07
CA VAL A 114 17.09 -7.54 -0.85
C VAL A 114 18.47 -7.08 -1.31
N LEU A 115 18.51 -6.09 -2.20
CA LEU A 115 19.75 -5.51 -2.73
C LEU A 115 20.40 -4.57 -1.71
N ALA A 116 21.67 -4.23 -1.95
CA ALA A 116 22.45 -3.37 -1.05
C ALA A 116 21.85 -1.96 -0.86
N ASP A 117 21.14 -1.43 -1.85
CA ASP A 117 20.45 -0.14 -1.79
C ASP A 117 19.09 -0.21 -1.05
N GLY A 118 18.70 -1.40 -0.58
CA GLY A 118 17.43 -1.67 0.08
C GLY A 118 16.28 -2.02 -0.87
N SER A 119 16.52 -2.07 -2.18
CA SER A 119 15.55 -2.52 -3.17
C SER A 119 15.15 -3.98 -2.90
N ARG A 120 13.85 -4.28 -2.98
CA ARG A 120 13.32 -5.62 -2.70
C ARG A 120 13.09 -6.34 -4.02
N VAL A 121 13.68 -7.54 -4.17
CA VAL A 121 13.43 -8.40 -5.32
C VAL A 121 12.42 -9.46 -4.92
N LEU A 122 11.33 -9.52 -5.66
CA LEU A 122 10.30 -10.55 -5.55
C LEU A 122 10.40 -11.46 -6.77
N TYR A 123 10.25 -12.76 -6.56
CA TYR A 123 9.94 -13.67 -7.66
C TYR A 123 8.43 -13.65 -7.89
N PHE A 124 8.02 -13.65 -9.15
CA PHE A 124 6.64 -13.64 -9.62
C PHE A 124 6.43 -14.73 -10.66
N GLU A 125 5.31 -15.44 -10.56
CA GLU A 125 4.85 -16.37 -11.59
C GLU A 125 3.35 -16.29 -11.82
N GLN A 126 2.93 -16.62 -13.04
CA GLN A 126 1.54 -16.84 -13.42
C GLN A 126 1.37 -18.19 -14.12
N ALA A 127 0.29 -18.88 -13.76
CA ALA A 127 -0.08 -20.16 -14.31
C ALA A 127 -1.60 -20.26 -14.49
N PHE A 128 -2.06 -21.16 -15.36
CA PHE A 128 -3.47 -21.54 -15.37
C PHE A 128 -3.82 -22.27 -14.08
N TRP A 129 -5.00 -22.00 -13.51
CA TRP A 129 -5.38 -22.56 -12.21
C TRP A 129 -5.39 -24.10 -12.15
N ARG A 130 -5.62 -24.77 -13.30
CA ARG A 130 -5.65 -26.24 -13.40
C ARG A 130 -4.26 -26.87 -13.52
N THR A 131 -3.25 -26.08 -13.89
CA THR A 131 -1.87 -26.54 -14.08
C THR A 131 -0.92 -25.54 -13.40
N PRO A 132 -1.05 -25.32 -12.09
CA PRO A 132 -0.24 -24.34 -11.36
C PRO A 132 1.26 -24.65 -11.45
N GLU A 133 1.62 -25.93 -11.62
CA GLU A 133 2.99 -26.40 -11.77
C GLU A 133 3.64 -26.07 -13.12
N ARG A 134 2.91 -25.45 -14.05
CA ARG A 134 3.37 -25.06 -15.39
C ARG A 134 3.16 -23.55 -15.61
N PRO A 135 3.92 -22.69 -14.91
CA PRO A 135 3.81 -21.25 -15.10
C PRO A 135 4.19 -20.86 -16.54
N TYR A 136 3.32 -20.12 -17.21
CA TYR A 136 3.58 -19.62 -18.56
C TYR A 136 4.32 -18.27 -18.55
N ARG A 137 4.43 -17.64 -17.37
CA ARG A 137 5.13 -16.38 -17.17
C ARG A 137 5.83 -16.40 -15.82
N GLN A 138 7.12 -16.08 -15.84
CA GLN A 138 7.96 -15.93 -14.65
C GLN A 138 8.76 -14.64 -14.75
N ARG A 139 8.83 -13.83 -13.69
CA ARG A 139 9.52 -12.54 -13.66
C ARG A 139 10.19 -12.31 -12.31
N PHE A 140 11.20 -11.45 -12.29
CA PHE A 140 11.58 -10.77 -11.07
C PHE A 140 10.97 -9.37 -11.03
N TYR A 141 10.38 -9.01 -9.90
CA TYR A 141 9.96 -7.63 -9.62
C TYR A 141 10.95 -6.99 -8.65
N MET A 142 11.56 -5.88 -9.04
CA MET A 142 12.33 -5.03 -8.16
C MET A 142 11.45 -3.86 -7.70
N VAL A 143 11.21 -3.80 -6.39
CA VAL A 143 10.38 -2.79 -5.74
C VAL A 143 11.28 -1.85 -4.94
N LYS A 144 11.28 -0.57 -5.29
CA LYS A 144 12.14 0.44 -4.64
C LYS A 144 11.45 1.81 -4.54
N PRO A 145 11.91 2.70 -3.64
CA PRO A 145 11.39 4.06 -3.54
C PRO A 145 11.59 4.82 -4.86
N CYS A 146 10.61 5.62 -5.28
CA CYS A 146 10.82 6.54 -6.40
C CYS A 146 11.92 7.57 -6.07
N PRO A 147 12.79 7.92 -7.04
CA PRO A 147 13.70 9.06 -7.00
C PRO A 147 12.97 10.36 -6.66
N LYS A 148 13.61 11.24 -5.87
CA LYS A 148 12.99 12.44 -5.30
C LYS A 148 12.47 13.40 -6.37
N GLU A 149 13.07 13.35 -7.54
CA GLU A 149 12.81 14.19 -8.70
C GLU A 149 11.52 13.78 -9.42
N MET A 150 11.04 12.56 -9.20
CA MET A 150 9.81 12.04 -9.82
C MET A 150 8.59 12.17 -8.89
N LYS A 151 7.44 12.44 -9.52
CA LYS A 151 6.12 12.53 -8.88
C LYS A 151 5.49 11.14 -8.72
N CYS A 152 6.16 10.28 -7.96
CA CYS A 152 5.67 8.94 -7.58
C CYS A 152 6.23 8.53 -6.22
N ASP A 153 5.65 7.48 -5.63
CA ASP A 153 6.08 6.95 -4.33
C ASP A 153 6.97 5.72 -4.48
N VAL A 154 6.65 4.82 -5.41
CA VAL A 154 7.31 3.51 -5.56
C VAL A 154 7.52 3.18 -7.03
N GLU A 155 8.70 2.65 -7.36
CA GLU A 155 8.98 2.00 -8.64
C GLU A 155 8.83 0.49 -8.50
N VAL A 156 8.11 -0.12 -9.43
CA VAL A 156 8.04 -1.56 -9.60
C VAL A 156 8.58 -1.88 -10.99
N ALA A 157 9.84 -2.30 -11.05
CA ALA A 157 10.48 -2.72 -12.29
C ALA A 157 10.37 -4.24 -12.45
N SER A 158 10.07 -4.70 -13.67
CA SER A 158 10.03 -6.11 -14.01
C SER A 158 11.22 -6.52 -14.86
N TYR A 159 11.77 -7.70 -14.58
CA TYR A 159 12.91 -8.28 -15.26
C TYR A 159 12.60 -9.69 -15.73
N ALA A 160 13.20 -10.09 -16.84
CA ALA A 160 13.20 -11.47 -17.29
C ALA A 160 13.94 -12.36 -16.29
N VAL A 161 13.63 -13.65 -16.32
CA VAL A 161 14.35 -14.70 -15.59
C VAL A 161 15.20 -15.43 -16.61
N ARG A 162 16.52 -15.50 -16.41
CA ARG A 162 17.44 -16.15 -17.37
C ARG A 162 17.21 -17.64 -17.45
N ASP A 163 17.11 -18.32 -16.31
CA ASP A 163 16.83 -19.76 -16.22
C ASP A 163 15.42 -20.00 -15.69
N ILE A 164 14.44 -20.04 -16.60
CA ILE A 164 13.03 -20.23 -16.21
C ILE A 164 12.74 -21.63 -15.63
N GLU A 165 13.57 -22.63 -15.90
CA GLU A 165 13.33 -23.98 -15.38
C GLU A 165 13.84 -24.09 -13.93
N GLU A 166 15.00 -23.51 -13.61
CA GLU A 166 15.52 -23.47 -12.24
C GLU A 166 14.59 -22.70 -11.29
N TYR A 167 13.92 -21.66 -11.78
CA TYR A 167 13.04 -20.82 -10.95
C TYR A 167 11.58 -21.27 -10.90
N LYS A 168 11.20 -22.31 -11.65
CA LYS A 168 9.84 -22.81 -11.68
C LYS A 168 9.32 -23.17 -10.28
N ASN A 169 8.12 -22.69 -9.93
CA ASN A 169 7.50 -22.89 -8.61
C ASN A 169 8.41 -22.43 -7.44
N TYR A 170 9.24 -21.40 -7.66
CA TYR A 170 10.21 -20.89 -6.66
C TYR A 170 9.57 -20.65 -5.29
N CYS A 171 8.37 -20.08 -5.26
CA CYS A 171 7.69 -19.72 -4.03
C CYS A 171 7.12 -20.91 -3.24
N ASP A 172 6.89 -22.04 -3.90
CA ASP A 172 6.38 -23.27 -3.28
C ASP A 172 7.52 -24.12 -2.67
N ARG A 173 8.77 -23.91 -3.10
CA ARG A 173 9.96 -24.62 -2.57
C ARG A 173 10.36 -24.13 -1.17
N PRO A 174 10.93 -24.96 -0.28
CA PRO A 174 11.63 -24.51 0.92
C PRO A 174 12.77 -23.53 0.61
N LYS A 175 13.02 -22.52 1.46
CA LYS A 175 14.04 -21.47 1.20
C LYS A 175 15.46 -22.00 0.98
N ASN A 176 15.82 -23.10 1.63
CA ASN A 176 17.14 -23.75 1.47
C ASN A 176 17.27 -24.57 0.17
N GLN A 177 16.19 -24.73 -0.59
CA GLN A 177 16.16 -25.44 -1.88
C GLN A 177 15.91 -24.48 -3.06
N ARG A 178 15.96 -23.18 -2.79
CA ARG A 178 15.83 -22.12 -3.80
C ARG A 178 17.22 -21.60 -4.17
N PRO A 179 17.38 -21.05 -5.39
CA PRO A 179 18.52 -20.21 -5.72
C PRO A 179 18.77 -19.14 -4.65
N GLN A 180 20.01 -19.01 -4.24
CA GLN A 180 20.44 -18.11 -3.18
C GLN A 180 20.43 -16.65 -3.65
N PRO A 181 20.44 -15.67 -2.73
CA PRO A 181 20.42 -14.24 -3.06
C PRO A 181 21.38 -13.78 -4.16
N LEU A 182 22.61 -14.32 -4.19
CA LEU A 182 23.61 -13.94 -5.20
C LEU A 182 23.27 -14.51 -6.58
N GLU A 183 22.77 -15.75 -6.64
CA GLU A 183 22.31 -16.39 -7.86
C GLU A 183 21.09 -15.65 -8.41
N VAL A 184 20.12 -15.30 -7.56
CA VAL A 184 18.96 -14.48 -7.93
C VAL A 184 19.37 -13.20 -8.65
N VAL A 185 20.37 -12.48 -8.11
CA VAL A 185 20.84 -11.23 -8.73
C VAL A 185 21.56 -11.50 -10.06
N GLY A 186 22.32 -12.58 -10.17
CA GLY A 186 22.98 -13.00 -11.42
C GLY A 186 21.98 -13.44 -12.51
N ASP A 187 20.87 -14.04 -12.11
CA ASP A 187 19.85 -14.59 -12.99
C ASP A 187 18.74 -13.59 -13.36
N MET A 188 18.77 -12.39 -12.78
CA MET A 188 17.98 -11.28 -13.27
C MET A 188 18.43 -10.96 -14.72
N GLY A 189 17.50 -11.14 -15.64
CA GLY A 189 17.71 -10.93 -17.07
C GLY A 189 17.53 -9.47 -17.48
N GLU A 190 17.10 -9.30 -18.73
CA GLU A 190 16.76 -7.98 -19.26
C GLU A 190 15.67 -7.28 -18.44
N HIS A 191 15.80 -5.95 -18.34
CA HIS A 191 14.71 -5.11 -17.88
C HIS A 191 13.58 -5.13 -18.91
N LEU A 192 12.33 -5.26 -18.45
CA LEU A 192 11.16 -5.36 -19.31
C LEU A 192 10.27 -4.13 -19.20
N THR A 193 9.88 -3.76 -17.97
CA THR A 193 9.00 -2.60 -17.74
C THR A 193 9.30 -1.96 -16.39
N THR A 194 8.93 -0.69 -16.22
CA THR A 194 8.84 -0.04 -14.90
C THR A 194 7.48 0.63 -14.77
N VAL A 195 6.75 0.27 -13.71
CA VAL A 195 5.52 0.94 -13.30
C VAL A 195 5.82 1.90 -12.15
N TYR A 196 5.35 3.14 -12.29
CA TYR A 196 5.53 4.19 -11.29
C TYR A 196 4.24 4.36 -10.49
N LEU A 197 4.24 3.84 -9.26
CA LEU A 197 3.08 3.84 -8.38
C LEU A 197 3.05 5.09 -7.50
N SER A 198 1.86 5.66 -7.38
CA SER A 198 1.53 6.72 -6.43
C SER A 198 0.48 6.23 -5.45
N LYS A 199 0.56 6.67 -4.20
CA LYS A 199 -0.47 6.41 -3.20
C LYS A 199 -1.78 7.05 -3.65
N CYS A 200 -2.85 6.26 -3.64
CA CYS A 200 -4.17 6.79 -3.96
C CYS A 200 -4.63 7.82 -2.92
N GLU A 201 -5.40 8.80 -3.38
CA GLU A 201 -6.00 9.81 -2.52
C GLU A 201 -6.91 9.19 -1.44
N ARG A 202 -7.07 9.91 -0.32
CA ARG A 202 -7.98 9.51 0.75
C ARG A 202 -9.41 9.35 0.20
N GLY A 203 -10.11 8.31 0.67
CA GLY A 203 -11.46 7.97 0.20
C GLY A 203 -11.50 7.01 -0.99
N ARG A 204 -10.42 6.85 -1.75
CA ARG A 204 -10.37 5.83 -2.82
C ARG A 204 -10.24 4.41 -2.25
N ARG A 205 -10.76 3.43 -3.02
CA ARG A 205 -10.63 1.99 -2.71
C ARG A 205 -9.21 1.47 -2.92
N CYS A 206 -8.49 2.01 -3.91
CA CYS A 206 -7.11 1.67 -4.15
C CYS A 206 -6.20 2.21 -3.03
N LEU A 207 -5.08 1.52 -2.84
CA LEU A 207 -3.97 1.90 -1.98
C LEU A 207 -2.86 2.56 -2.81
N TYR A 208 -2.53 1.96 -3.95
CA TYR A 208 -1.61 2.52 -4.95
C TYR A 208 -2.15 2.28 -6.35
N GLU A 209 -1.81 3.17 -7.27
CA GLU A 209 -2.08 3.00 -8.70
C GLU A 209 -0.94 3.61 -9.51
N GLY A 210 -0.73 3.11 -10.72
CA GLY A 210 0.26 3.64 -11.63
C GLY A 210 0.38 2.84 -12.91
N SER A 211 1.17 3.36 -13.83
CA SER A 211 1.40 2.75 -15.13
C SER A 211 2.86 2.88 -15.55
N THR A 212 3.21 2.19 -16.64
CA THR A 212 4.35 2.57 -17.46
C THR A 212 4.13 3.96 -18.06
N PRO A 213 5.19 4.66 -18.49
CA PRO A 213 5.08 5.87 -19.29
C PRO A 213 4.26 5.64 -20.58
N PRO A 214 3.71 6.68 -21.22
CA PRO A 214 2.89 6.56 -22.43
C PRO A 214 3.59 5.83 -23.59
N GLU A 215 4.90 6.04 -23.74
CA GLU A 215 5.73 5.38 -24.74
C GLU A 215 5.89 3.86 -24.49
N GLY A 216 5.67 3.42 -23.25
CA GLY A 216 5.87 2.04 -22.83
C GLY A 216 7.35 1.64 -22.81
N PHE A 217 7.61 0.34 -22.96
CA PHE A 217 8.96 -0.21 -23.03
C PHE A 217 9.10 -1.13 -24.24
N PRO A 218 10.30 -1.26 -24.84
CA PRO A 218 10.53 -2.15 -25.96
C PRO A 218 10.07 -3.58 -25.65
N ASN A 219 9.38 -4.20 -26.61
CA ASN A 219 8.96 -5.60 -26.52
C ASN A 219 8.94 -6.20 -27.92
N SER A 220 9.39 -7.43 -28.07
CA SER A 220 9.45 -8.12 -29.39
C SER A 220 8.55 -9.36 -29.45
N TRP A 221 7.62 -9.53 -28.51
CA TRP A 221 6.78 -10.73 -28.47
C TRP A 221 5.64 -10.64 -29.49
N ASN A 222 5.47 -11.69 -30.29
CA ASN A 222 4.36 -11.82 -31.24
C ASN A 222 4.18 -10.61 -32.18
N GLY A 223 5.28 -10.02 -32.64
CA GLY A 223 5.25 -8.85 -33.53
C GLY A 223 5.02 -7.51 -32.82
N ALA A 224 5.00 -7.48 -31.48
CA ALA A 224 5.03 -6.23 -30.75
C ALA A 224 6.37 -5.50 -30.97
N THR A 225 6.34 -4.18 -30.80
CA THR A 225 7.52 -3.31 -30.69
C THR A 225 7.59 -2.64 -29.32
N ARG A 226 6.46 -2.47 -28.65
CA ARG A 226 6.38 -1.90 -27.30
C ARG A 226 5.33 -2.59 -26.44
N CYS A 227 5.49 -2.51 -25.14
CA CYS A 227 4.52 -2.96 -24.15
C CYS A 227 4.24 -1.90 -23.09
N THR A 228 3.04 -1.96 -22.53
CA THR A 228 2.59 -1.11 -21.43
C THR A 228 2.06 -1.97 -20.30
N SER A 229 2.18 -1.49 -19.08
CA SER A 229 1.64 -2.15 -17.90
C SER A 229 0.95 -1.14 -16.99
N GLU A 230 -0.22 -1.48 -16.50
CA GLU A 230 -0.93 -0.74 -15.46
C GLU A 230 -1.13 -1.64 -14.24
N LEU A 231 -0.90 -1.07 -13.06
CA LEU A 231 -1.01 -1.78 -11.79
C LEU A 231 -1.80 -0.94 -10.80
N THR A 232 -2.89 -1.51 -10.30
CA THR A 232 -3.62 -0.97 -9.15
C THR A 232 -3.60 -1.96 -8.00
N ILE A 233 -3.22 -1.49 -6.83
CA ILE A 233 -3.15 -2.28 -5.59
C ILE A 233 -4.28 -1.79 -4.69
N PHE A 234 -5.19 -2.68 -4.30
CA PHE A 234 -6.32 -2.35 -3.42
C PHE A 234 -5.98 -2.60 -1.95
N LYS A 235 -6.69 -1.89 -1.06
CA LYS A 235 -6.55 -2.06 0.40
C LYS A 235 -6.90 -3.48 0.87
N SER A 236 -7.74 -4.19 0.11
CA SER A 236 -8.10 -5.59 0.36
C SER A 236 -6.99 -6.59 0.02
N GLY A 237 -5.88 -6.15 -0.59
CA GLY A 237 -4.87 -7.03 -1.17
C GLY A 237 -5.19 -7.53 -2.58
N GLU A 238 -6.34 -7.13 -3.14
CA GLU A 238 -6.66 -7.35 -4.56
C GLU A 238 -5.72 -6.52 -5.46
N LEU A 239 -5.33 -7.10 -6.59
CA LEU A 239 -4.46 -6.47 -7.59
C LEU A 239 -5.17 -6.43 -8.93
N HIS A 240 -5.15 -5.28 -9.60
CA HIS A 240 -5.55 -5.17 -11.00
C HIS A 240 -4.27 -4.97 -11.83
N CYS A 241 -4.03 -5.89 -12.76
CA CYS A 241 -2.85 -5.86 -13.62
C CYS A 241 -3.28 -5.84 -15.09
N TRP A 242 -2.82 -4.85 -15.85
CA TRP A 242 -3.13 -4.73 -17.27
C TRP A 242 -1.87 -4.62 -18.12
N ASP A 243 -1.35 -5.78 -18.53
CA ASP A 243 -0.22 -5.85 -19.45
C ASP A 243 -0.73 -5.94 -20.89
N ARG A 244 -0.21 -5.09 -21.77
CA ARG A 244 -0.57 -5.02 -23.19
C ARG A 244 0.68 -4.83 -24.03
N ALA A 245 0.69 -5.38 -25.24
CA ALA A 245 1.76 -5.15 -26.21
C ALA A 245 1.18 -4.68 -27.55
N TYR A 246 1.93 -3.81 -28.22
CA TYR A 246 1.54 -3.10 -29.44
C TYR A 246 2.62 -3.26 -30.51
N ASP A 247 2.23 -3.37 -31.77
CA ASP A 247 3.13 -3.27 -32.92
C ASP A 247 3.54 -1.80 -33.19
N ASP A 248 4.36 -1.59 -34.24
CA ASP A 248 4.83 -0.27 -34.68
C ASP A 248 3.70 0.64 -35.22
N GLU A 249 2.64 0.05 -35.75
CA GLU A 249 1.43 0.77 -36.19
C GLU A 249 0.53 1.18 -35.01
N GLY A 250 0.79 0.66 -33.80
CA GLY A 250 0.03 0.96 -32.59
C GLY A 250 -1.17 0.05 -32.37
N ASN A 251 -1.31 -1.04 -33.14
CA ASN A 251 -2.33 -2.05 -32.91
C ASN A 251 -1.93 -2.92 -31.72
N GLN A 252 -2.88 -3.20 -30.82
CA GLN A 252 -2.64 -4.15 -29.73
C GLN A 252 -2.55 -5.58 -30.29
N VAL A 253 -1.41 -6.24 -30.11
CA VAL A 253 -1.13 -7.60 -30.59
C VAL A 253 -1.12 -8.64 -29.47
N TRP A 254 -1.01 -8.21 -28.21
CA TRP A 254 -1.03 -9.09 -27.05
C TRP A 254 -1.72 -8.42 -25.84
N GLY A 255 -2.28 -9.25 -24.95
CA GLY A 255 -3.00 -8.82 -23.74
C GLY A 255 -4.50 -8.62 -23.99
N VAL A 256 -5.28 -8.55 -22.90
CA VAL A 256 -6.74 -8.39 -22.96
C VAL A 256 -7.11 -6.96 -23.33
N ARG A 257 -8.18 -6.78 -24.13
CA ARG A 257 -8.65 -5.44 -24.58
C ARG A 257 -9.68 -4.82 -23.63
N GLN A 258 -10.46 -5.66 -22.95
CA GLN A 258 -11.63 -5.26 -22.17
C GLN A 258 -11.28 -4.62 -20.82
N GLY A 259 -10.08 -4.87 -20.28
CA GLY A 259 -9.64 -4.32 -19.00
C GLY A 259 -8.60 -5.19 -18.28
N PRO A 260 -8.16 -4.77 -17.09
CA PRO A 260 -7.16 -5.49 -16.29
C PRO A 260 -7.65 -6.89 -15.90
N TYR A 261 -6.69 -7.78 -15.62
CA TYR A 261 -6.97 -8.96 -14.81
C TYR A 261 -7.14 -8.57 -13.34
N GLU A 262 -8.17 -9.10 -12.69
CA GLU A 262 -8.51 -8.87 -11.28
C GLU A 262 -8.05 -10.07 -10.43
N PHE A 263 -6.95 -9.93 -9.71
CA PHE A 263 -6.39 -10.98 -8.85
C PHE A 263 -6.74 -10.73 -7.39
N LYS A 264 -7.55 -11.63 -6.82
CA LYS A 264 -7.93 -11.58 -5.40
C LYS A 264 -7.13 -12.61 -4.60
N PRO A 265 -6.73 -12.31 -3.35
CA PRO A 265 -6.15 -13.32 -2.47
C PRO A 265 -7.02 -14.58 -2.43
N GLY A 266 -6.40 -15.75 -2.54
CA GLY A 266 -7.15 -17.00 -2.37
C GLY A 266 -7.78 -17.08 -0.98
N ASN A 267 -8.95 -17.70 -0.87
CA ASN A 267 -9.56 -18.06 0.42
C ASN A 267 -8.74 -19.18 1.08
N SER A 268 -7.48 -18.90 1.40
CA SER A 268 -6.68 -19.72 2.30
C SER A 268 -6.79 -19.08 3.67
N SER A 269 -7.39 -19.81 4.61
CA SER A 269 -7.66 -19.50 6.01
C SER A 269 -6.38 -19.29 6.86
N THR A 270 -5.33 -18.71 6.29
CA THR A 270 -4.06 -18.42 6.95
C THR A 270 -3.30 -17.32 6.20
N SER A 271 -3.80 -16.10 6.28
CA SER A 271 -3.01 -14.87 6.18
C SER A 271 -3.83 -13.80 6.87
N GLY A 272 -3.45 -13.48 8.10
CA GLY A 272 -4.18 -12.53 8.94
C GLY A 272 -4.51 -11.29 8.14
N ILE A 273 -5.80 -10.98 8.07
CA ILE A 273 -6.31 -9.67 7.67
C ILE A 273 -5.65 -8.70 8.65
N LEU A 274 -4.52 -8.12 8.25
CA LEU A 274 -3.93 -7.04 9.01
C LEU A 274 -4.83 -5.84 8.76
N SER A 275 -5.68 -5.54 9.75
CA SER A 275 -6.21 -4.19 9.83
C SER A 275 -5.04 -3.22 9.82
N GLU A 276 -5.23 -2.02 9.27
CA GLU A 276 -4.21 -0.96 9.22
C GLU A 276 -3.57 -0.73 10.61
N THR A 277 -4.34 -0.95 11.67
CA THR A 277 -3.92 -0.99 13.07
C THR A 277 -3.00 -2.14 13.44
N ASP A 278 -3.29 -3.38 13.03
CA ASP A 278 -2.45 -4.55 13.35
C ASP A 278 -1.11 -4.51 12.62
N PHE A 279 -1.09 -3.94 11.41
CA PHE A 279 0.12 -3.73 10.62
C PHE A 279 1.07 -2.71 11.27
N LEU A 280 0.53 -1.57 11.71
CA LEU A 280 1.32 -0.52 12.40
C LEU A 280 1.85 -1.02 13.75
N ASN A 281 1.06 -1.80 14.47
CA ASN A 281 1.48 -2.40 15.75
C ASN A 281 2.59 -3.45 15.57
N SER A 282 2.57 -4.22 14.48
CA SER A 282 3.62 -5.18 14.14
C SER A 282 4.97 -4.52 13.82
N LEU A 283 4.96 -3.33 13.23
CA LEU A 283 6.18 -2.55 12.99
C LEU A 283 6.77 -2.01 14.29
N GLN A 284 5.95 -1.57 15.24
CA GLN A 284 6.40 -1.13 16.56
C GLN A 284 7.07 -2.25 17.38
N LYS A 285 6.52 -3.46 17.34
CA LYS A 285 7.03 -4.59 18.14
C LYS A 285 8.45 -5.04 17.73
N LYS A 286 8.85 -4.77 16.48
CA LYS A 286 10.19 -5.07 15.97
C LYS A 286 11.23 -4.02 16.35
N ASP A 287 10.82 -2.76 16.49
CA ASP A 287 11.72 -1.68 16.89
C ASP A 287 12.05 -1.78 18.39
N ASP A 288 11.07 -2.10 19.24
CA ASP A 288 11.28 -2.30 20.69
C ASP A 288 12.21 -3.49 20.99
N ALA A 289 12.12 -4.57 20.19
CA ALA A 289 13.02 -5.71 20.30
C ALA A 289 14.46 -5.41 19.87
N SER A 290 14.68 -4.43 18.98
CA SER A 290 16.02 -4.01 18.57
C SER A 290 16.66 -3.00 19.54
N LEU A 291 15.84 -2.22 20.24
CA LEU A 291 16.27 -1.31 21.31
C LEU A 291 16.63 -2.05 22.61
N ALA A 292 15.96 -3.16 22.93
CA ALA A 292 16.27 -3.97 24.11
C ALA A 292 17.66 -4.64 24.03
N THR A 293 18.11 -5.01 22.83
CA THR A 293 19.42 -5.66 22.60
C THR A 293 20.59 -4.67 22.62
N LEU A 294 20.33 -3.39 22.37
CA LEU A 294 21.35 -2.32 22.43
C LEU A 294 21.52 -1.72 23.84
N SER A 295 20.62 -2.04 24.77
CA SER A 295 20.71 -1.64 26.18
C SER A 295 21.39 -2.70 27.08
N SER A 296 21.83 -3.82 26.51
CA SER A 296 22.41 -4.96 27.23
C SER A 296 23.83 -5.33 26.74
N SER A 297 24.55 -4.37 26.15
CA SER A 297 25.99 -4.47 25.84
C SER A 297 26.77 -3.34 26.49
#